data_AF-A0AAN7JNA9-F1
#
_entry.id   AF-A0AAN7JNA9-F1
#
_cell.length_a   1.000
_cell.length_b   1.000
_cell.length_c   1.000
_cell.angle_alpha   90.00
_cell.angle_beta   90.00
_cell.angle_gamma   90.00
#
_symmetry.space_group_name_H-M   'P 1'
#
loop_
_entity.id
_entity.type
_entity.pdbx_description
1 polymer ?
#
loop_
_entity_poly.entity_id
_entity_poly.type
_entity_poly.pdbx_seq_one_letter_code
_entity_poly.pdbx_strand_id
1 'polypeptide(L)'
;MMRTSVPVRSIRSTLANSAAFSSHFFPRSYCTGTTAIERKVAILGAAGGIGQPLSLLTKLNPLVSRLALYDIADVNVPVAGGHAGITILPLFSQASPKANLSDEEIAALTKRTQDGGTQVVEAKAGKGSATLSMAYAGALFADACLKGLNFIPDIVDCSFVQSSVTGLPFFASNGILEYTRSGWIEQNLVDPVTGIRPVK
;
A
#
# COMPACT_ATOMS: atom_id res chain seq x y z
N MET A 1 42.70 -47.74 -59.99
CA MET A 1 44.04 -47.62 -60.62
C MET A 1 44.00 -46.37 -61.49
N MET A 2 44.86 -45.36 -61.23
CA MET A 2 44.93 -44.05 -61.96
C MET A 2 43.66 -43.15 -61.78
N ARG A 3 43.71 -41.81 -61.62
CA ARG A 3 44.20 -40.67 -62.46
C ARG A 3 43.42 -40.59 -63.79
N THR A 4 42.86 -39.47 -64.29
CA THR A 4 42.87 -38.01 -63.95
C THR A 4 41.57 -37.34 -64.55
N SER A 5 41.23 -36.03 -64.61
CA SER A 5 41.84 -34.69 -64.30
C SER A 5 40.78 -33.54 -64.25
N VAL A 6 41.23 -32.34 -63.87
CA VAL A 6 40.64 -30.97 -64.02
C VAL A 6 40.38 -30.52 -65.49
N PRO A 7 39.83 -29.30 -65.82
CA PRO A 7 39.17 -28.23 -65.02
C PRO A 7 37.86 -27.63 -65.61
N VAL A 8 37.17 -26.75 -64.86
CA VAL A 8 36.46 -25.56 -65.44
C VAL A 8 36.71 -24.32 -64.55
N ARG A 9 36.99 -23.16 -65.17
CA ARG A 9 37.01 -21.84 -64.53
C ARG A 9 35.73 -21.07 -64.89
N SER A 10 35.18 -20.33 -63.93
CA SER A 10 34.58 -19.02 -64.21
C SER A 10 35.00 -18.04 -63.10
N ILE A 11 34.96 -16.73 -63.39
CA ILE A 11 35.67 -15.68 -62.64
C ILE A 11 34.76 -14.45 -62.50
N ARG A 12 34.93 -13.73 -61.37
CA ARG A 12 34.25 -12.49 -60.92
C ARG A 12 32.86 -12.65 -60.27
N SER A 13 32.46 -11.81 -59.30
CA SER A 13 33.22 -11.05 -58.26
C SER A 13 32.26 -10.20 -57.41
N THR A 14 32.40 -10.20 -56.08
CA THR A 14 32.15 -9.01 -55.24
C THR A 14 32.77 -9.12 -53.83
N LEU A 15 33.51 -8.06 -53.46
CA LEU A 15 33.66 -7.48 -52.11
C LEU A 15 34.15 -8.33 -50.90
N ALA A 16 35.44 -8.16 -50.62
CA ALA A 16 35.99 -7.69 -49.33
C ALA A 16 35.71 -8.48 -48.03
N ASN A 17 36.68 -9.33 -47.66
CA ASN A 17 37.07 -9.56 -46.26
C ASN A 17 38.33 -8.72 -45.97
N SER A 18 38.38 -8.04 -44.81
CA SER A 18 39.56 -7.26 -44.38
C SER A 18 39.95 -7.55 -42.93
N ALA A 19 41.17 -8.06 -42.76
CA ALA A 19 42.09 -7.98 -41.62
C ALA A 19 41.54 -8.00 -40.18
N ALA A 20 42.01 -8.97 -39.39
CA ALA A 20 42.03 -8.85 -37.93
C ALA A 20 42.91 -7.67 -37.49
N PHE A 21 42.51 -6.95 -36.44
CA PHE A 21 43.31 -5.91 -35.81
C PHE A 21 43.48 -6.20 -34.32
N SER A 22 44.72 -6.20 -33.84
CA SER A 22 45.06 -6.57 -32.45
C SER A 22 44.83 -5.39 -31.49
N SER A 23 43.60 -5.24 -31.00
CA SER A 23 43.30 -4.30 -29.92
C SER A 23 44.02 -4.73 -28.62
N HIS A 24 44.96 -3.90 -28.16
CA HIS A 24 45.55 -4.08 -26.84
C HIS A 24 44.46 -3.90 -25.78
N PHE A 25 44.17 -4.95 -25.01
CA PHE A 25 43.32 -4.85 -23.83
C PHE A 25 44.05 -4.09 -22.72
N PHE A 26 44.05 -2.75 -22.82
CA PHE A 26 44.32 -1.90 -21.67
C PHE A 26 43.21 -2.16 -20.62
N PRO A 27 43.55 -2.69 -19.42
CA PRO A 27 42.57 -2.73 -18.34
C PRO A 27 42.25 -1.29 -17.96
N ARG A 28 41.03 -0.83 -18.25
CA ARG A 28 40.58 0.50 -17.87
C ARG A 28 40.47 0.56 -16.35
N SER A 29 41.55 1.00 -15.71
CA SER A 29 41.58 1.24 -14.27
C SER A 29 40.60 2.35 -13.93
N TYR A 30 39.43 1.97 -13.44
CA TYR A 30 38.47 2.89 -12.85
C TYR A 30 38.92 3.17 -11.42
N CYS A 31 39.14 4.46 -11.11
CA CYS A 31 39.65 4.90 -9.82
C CYS A 31 38.78 4.37 -8.68
N THR A 32 39.39 3.67 -7.71
CA THR A 32 38.75 3.31 -6.44
C THR A 32 38.52 4.56 -5.60
N GLY A 33 37.43 5.27 -5.91
CA GLY A 33 37.16 6.63 -5.43
C GLY A 33 35.68 7.02 -5.35
N THR A 34 34.76 6.06 -5.41
CA THR A 34 33.36 6.26 -5.06
C THR A 34 32.93 5.25 -4.00
N THR A 35 32.62 5.75 -2.80
CA THR A 35 31.85 4.99 -1.82
C THR A 35 30.44 4.82 -2.39
N ALA A 36 30.15 3.65 -2.97
CA ALA A 36 28.80 3.31 -3.39
C ALA A 36 27.90 3.33 -2.15
N ILE A 37 27.10 4.40 -2.01
CA ILE A 37 26.31 4.65 -0.80
C ILE A 37 25.36 3.48 -0.59
N GLU A 38 25.63 2.68 0.46
CA GLU A 38 24.90 1.47 0.81
C GLU A 38 23.50 1.85 1.34
N ARG A 39 22.59 2.20 0.43
CA ARG A 39 21.19 2.52 0.76
C ARG A 39 20.51 1.26 1.27
N LYS A 40 20.31 1.23 2.57
CA LYS A 40 19.52 0.26 3.33
C LYS A 40 18.09 0.82 3.42
N VAL A 41 17.13 0.10 2.88
CA VAL A 41 15.71 0.47 2.93
C VAL A 41 14.98 -0.56 3.78
N ALA A 42 14.10 -0.09 4.66
CA ALA A 42 13.15 -0.92 5.39
C ALA A 42 11.73 -0.54 4.97
N ILE A 43 10.89 -1.53 4.72
CA ILE A 43 9.44 -1.35 4.52
C ILE A 43 8.74 -2.01 5.70
N LEU A 44 7.84 -1.26 6.35
CA LEU A 44 6.94 -1.75 7.40
C LEU A 44 5.55 -1.96 6.78
N GLY A 45 4.84 -3.02 7.18
CA GLY A 45 3.58 -3.42 6.56
C GLY A 45 3.77 -4.02 5.16
N ALA A 46 4.89 -4.73 4.96
CA ALA A 46 5.32 -5.23 3.65
C ALA A 46 4.37 -6.27 3.02
N ALA A 47 3.54 -6.97 3.80
CA ALA A 47 2.51 -7.87 3.27
C ALA A 47 1.18 -7.17 2.99
N GLY A 48 0.96 -5.95 3.47
CA GLY A 48 -0.23 -5.16 3.17
C GLY A 48 -0.32 -4.76 1.69
N GLY A 49 -1.52 -4.43 1.20
CA GLY A 49 -1.77 -4.22 -0.25
C GLY A 49 -0.98 -3.10 -0.92
N ILE A 50 -0.46 -2.12 -0.15
CA ILE A 50 0.49 -1.11 -0.65
C ILE A 50 1.95 -1.59 -0.48
N GLY A 51 2.24 -2.33 0.59
CA GLY A 51 3.56 -2.85 0.92
C GLY A 51 4.08 -3.86 -0.11
N GLN A 52 3.23 -4.75 -0.62
CA GLN A 52 3.62 -5.76 -1.61
C GLN A 52 4.18 -5.15 -2.92
N PRO A 53 3.44 -4.28 -3.66
CA PRO A 53 3.96 -3.67 -4.88
C PRO A 53 5.13 -2.72 -4.60
N LEU A 54 5.13 -2.00 -3.48
CA LEU A 54 6.23 -1.12 -3.10
C LEU A 54 7.53 -1.93 -2.83
N SER A 55 7.41 -3.10 -2.22
CA SER A 55 8.53 -4.02 -1.98
C SER A 55 9.12 -4.55 -3.28
N LEU A 56 8.27 -4.94 -4.24
CA LEU A 56 8.72 -5.40 -5.56
C LEU A 56 9.44 -4.28 -6.33
N LEU A 57 8.85 -3.08 -6.39
CA LEU A 57 9.46 -1.91 -7.04
C LEU A 57 10.79 -1.50 -6.39
N THR A 58 10.87 -1.55 -5.06
CA THR A 58 12.08 -1.24 -4.31
C THR A 58 13.17 -2.31 -4.52
N LYS A 59 12.80 -3.59 -4.64
CA LYS A 59 13.72 -4.70 -4.91
C LYS A 59 14.34 -4.64 -6.31
N LEU A 60 13.64 -4.05 -7.27
CA LEU A 60 14.11 -3.85 -8.66
C LEU A 60 14.98 -2.59 -8.84
N ASN A 61 15.09 -1.72 -7.83
CA ASN A 61 15.84 -0.46 -7.94
C ASN A 61 17.35 -0.70 -7.72
N PRO A 62 18.23 -0.46 -8.73
CA PRO A 62 19.67 -0.72 -8.62
C PRO A 62 20.39 0.21 -7.63
N LEU A 63 19.73 1.25 -7.11
CA LEU A 63 20.26 2.13 -6.06
C LEU A 63 20.07 1.57 -4.64
N VAL A 64 19.28 0.49 -4.47
CA VAL A 64 18.96 -0.12 -3.18
C VAL A 64 19.82 -1.35 -2.94
N SER A 65 20.85 -1.19 -2.11
CA SER A 65 21.81 -2.25 -1.78
C SER A 65 21.26 -3.35 -0.86
N ARG A 66 20.33 -2.99 0.05
CA ARG A 66 19.70 -3.92 0.99
C ARG A 66 18.27 -3.49 1.25
N LEU A 67 17.34 -4.42 1.10
CA LEU A 67 15.93 -4.26 1.44
C LEU A 67 15.60 -5.18 2.62
N ALA A 68 15.05 -4.61 3.69
CA ALA A 68 14.44 -5.34 4.80
C ALA A 68 12.92 -5.17 4.74
N LEU A 69 12.19 -6.27 4.87
CA LEU A 69 10.74 -6.28 4.89
C LEU A 69 10.29 -6.70 6.28
N TYR A 70 9.43 -5.89 6.89
CA TYR A 70 8.78 -6.16 8.16
C TYR A 70 7.28 -5.98 7.98
N ASP A 71 6.52 -6.74 8.74
CA ASP A 71 5.07 -6.61 8.78
C ASP A 71 4.61 -6.09 10.14
N ILE A 72 3.40 -5.57 10.19
CA ILE A 72 2.78 -5.04 11.40
C ILE A 72 1.65 -6.01 11.75
N ALA A 73 1.43 -6.29 13.03
CA ALA A 73 0.29 -7.10 13.45
C ALA A 73 -1.02 -6.44 12.98
N ASP A 74 -2.01 -7.25 12.58
CA ASP A 74 -3.35 -6.73 12.28
C ASP A 74 -3.94 -6.09 13.54
N VAL A 75 -4.14 -4.78 13.49
CA VAL A 75 -4.77 -3.98 14.54
C VAL A 75 -5.96 -3.25 13.93
N ASN A 76 -7.16 -3.62 14.37
CA ASN A 76 -8.38 -2.86 14.08
C ASN A 76 -8.63 -1.84 15.20
N VAL A 77 -8.88 -0.58 14.83
CA VAL A 77 -9.31 0.48 15.75
C VAL A 77 -10.55 1.15 15.13
N PRO A 78 -11.74 1.03 15.75
CA PRO A 78 -12.93 1.74 15.30
C PRO A 78 -12.73 3.25 15.27
N VAL A 79 -13.31 3.94 14.28
CA VAL A 79 -13.24 5.41 14.15
C VAL A 79 -14.65 5.97 13.97
N ALA A 80 -15.02 6.86 14.88
CA ALA A 80 -16.33 7.52 14.91
C ALA A 80 -16.25 9.02 14.60
N GLY A 81 -17.40 9.67 14.47
CA GLY A 81 -17.50 11.13 14.33
C GLY A 81 -17.58 11.60 12.88
N GLY A 82 -16.46 12.08 12.33
CA GLY A 82 -16.35 12.65 10.99
C GLY A 82 -14.98 12.43 10.35
N HIS A 83 -14.72 13.11 9.22
CA HIS A 83 -13.54 12.88 8.37
C HIS A 83 -12.55 14.06 8.31
N ALA A 84 -12.66 15.04 9.21
CA ALA A 84 -11.82 16.25 9.18
C ALA A 84 -11.32 16.68 10.57
N GLY A 85 -10.00 16.63 10.77
CA GLY A 85 -9.33 17.12 11.98
C GLY A 85 -9.98 16.57 13.26
N ILE A 86 -10.33 17.47 14.20
CA ILE A 86 -10.91 17.12 15.50
C ILE A 86 -12.23 16.32 15.45
N THR A 87 -12.88 16.20 14.29
CA THR A 87 -14.07 15.35 14.14
C THR A 87 -13.75 13.85 14.05
N ILE A 88 -12.50 13.49 13.74
CA ILE A 88 -12.06 12.09 13.63
C ILE A 88 -11.78 11.57 15.04
N LEU A 89 -12.58 10.62 15.53
CA LEU A 89 -12.51 10.08 16.89
C LEU A 89 -12.14 8.59 16.88
N PRO A 90 -10.83 8.25 16.97
CA PRO A 90 -10.37 6.87 17.07
C PRO A 90 -10.61 6.28 18.47
N LEU A 91 -11.35 5.17 18.53
CA LEU A 91 -11.75 4.49 19.76
C LEU A 91 -10.68 3.46 20.17
N PHE A 92 -9.50 3.91 20.58
CA PHE A 92 -8.39 3.04 20.99
C PHE A 92 -8.73 2.06 22.13
N SER A 93 -9.71 2.40 22.99
CA SER A 93 -10.23 1.49 24.03
C SER A 93 -11.00 0.28 23.48
N GLN A 94 -11.43 0.33 22.20
CA GLN A 94 -12.07 -0.74 21.46
C GLN A 94 -11.12 -1.42 20.46
N ALA A 95 -9.81 -1.15 20.52
CA ALA A 95 -8.83 -1.76 19.64
C ALA A 95 -8.78 -3.29 19.79
N SER A 96 -8.57 -3.99 18.67
CA SER A 96 -8.35 -5.43 18.62
C SER A 96 -7.09 -5.75 17.81
N PRO A 97 -6.06 -6.41 18.38
CA PRO A 97 -5.94 -6.80 19.78
C PRO A 97 -5.92 -5.59 20.74
N LYS A 98 -6.36 -5.81 21.99
CA LYS A 98 -6.37 -4.75 23.01
C LYS A 98 -4.95 -4.29 23.35
N ALA A 99 -4.71 -2.98 23.22
CA ALA A 99 -3.48 -2.33 23.66
C ALA A 99 -3.71 -1.61 25.00
N ASN A 100 -2.81 -1.82 25.96
CA ASN A 100 -2.76 -1.04 27.20
C ASN A 100 -1.92 0.23 26.94
N LEU A 101 -2.56 1.29 26.46
CA LEU A 101 -1.96 2.59 26.18
C LEU A 101 -2.18 3.54 27.37
N SER A 102 -1.27 4.49 27.59
CA SER A 102 -1.49 5.60 28.54
C SER A 102 -2.38 6.70 27.95
N ASP A 103 -2.92 7.58 28.78
CA ASP A 103 -3.73 8.71 28.32
C ASP A 103 -2.90 9.69 27.44
N GLU A 104 -1.60 9.84 27.72
CA GLU A 104 -0.67 10.62 26.90
C GLU A 104 -0.42 9.97 25.54
N GLU A 105 -0.29 8.63 25.48
CA GLU A 105 -0.17 7.89 24.23
C GLU A 105 -1.47 7.98 23.41
N ILE A 106 -2.62 7.82 24.05
CA ILE A 106 -3.94 7.97 23.42
C ILE A 106 -4.11 9.39 22.86
N ALA A 107 -3.74 10.43 23.61
CA ALA A 107 -3.80 11.81 23.14
C ALA A 107 -2.85 12.07 21.95
N ALA A 108 -1.61 11.56 22.01
CA ALA A 108 -0.63 11.69 20.95
C ALA A 108 -1.05 10.94 19.67
N LEU A 109 -1.57 9.72 19.78
CA LEU A 109 -2.07 8.91 18.68
C LEU A 109 -3.36 9.50 18.08
N THR A 110 -4.26 10.02 18.91
CA THR A 110 -5.47 10.73 18.47
C THR A 110 -5.11 11.93 17.62
N LYS A 111 -4.28 12.84 18.16
CA LYS A 111 -3.81 14.01 17.40
C LYS A 111 -3.09 13.61 16.11
N ARG A 112 -2.20 12.61 16.16
CA ARG A 112 -1.47 12.14 14.97
C ARG A 112 -2.40 11.58 13.89
N THR A 113 -3.50 10.95 14.28
CA THR A 113 -4.55 10.44 13.37
C THR A 113 -5.30 11.60 12.71
N GLN A 114 -5.69 12.60 13.50
CA GLN A 114 -6.38 13.81 13.03
C GLN A 114 -5.50 14.66 12.09
N ASP A 115 -4.21 14.80 12.39
CA ASP A 115 -3.22 15.53 11.58
C ASP A 115 -2.65 14.68 10.40
N GLY A 116 -3.06 13.42 10.24
CA GLY A 116 -2.44 12.46 9.32
C GLY A 116 -2.50 12.87 7.85
N GLY A 117 -3.58 13.53 7.43
CA GLY A 117 -3.70 14.10 6.08
C GLY A 117 -2.71 15.23 5.83
N THR A 118 -2.51 16.10 6.82
CA THR A 118 -1.57 17.24 6.78
C THR A 118 -0.13 16.74 6.70
N GLN A 119 0.25 15.75 7.50
CA GLN A 119 1.60 15.14 7.48
C GLN A 119 1.98 14.60 6.08
N VAL A 120 1.02 14.10 5.30
CA VAL A 120 1.27 13.65 3.92
C VAL A 120 1.43 14.81 2.94
N VAL A 121 0.71 15.92 3.13
CA VAL A 121 0.90 17.15 2.33
C VAL A 121 2.28 17.77 2.62
N GLU A 122 2.68 17.81 3.88
CA GLU A 122 4.00 18.28 4.34
C GLU A 122 5.13 17.41 3.79
N ALA A 123 5.02 16.08 3.90
CA ALA A 123 5.99 15.14 3.33
C ALA A 123 6.09 15.22 1.79
N LYS A 124 5.04 15.69 1.12
CA LYS A 124 5.02 16.01 -0.32
C LYS A 124 5.44 17.44 -0.65
N ALA A 125 5.88 18.24 0.34
CA ALA A 125 6.20 19.65 0.20
C ALA A 125 5.08 20.47 -0.49
N GLY A 126 3.83 20.25 -0.05
CA GLY A 126 2.63 20.89 -0.58
C GLY A 126 2.08 20.28 -1.88
N LYS A 127 2.76 19.29 -2.49
CA LYS A 127 2.42 18.74 -3.82
C LYS A 127 1.32 17.66 -3.75
N GLY A 128 0.17 18.04 -3.22
CA GLY A 128 -1.04 17.23 -3.10
C GLY A 128 -1.11 16.39 -1.83
N SER A 129 -2.30 15.83 -1.55
CA SER A 129 -2.64 15.07 -0.35
C SER A 129 -2.36 13.56 -0.49
N ALA A 130 -2.80 12.76 0.49
CA ALA A 130 -2.74 11.30 0.43
C ALA A 130 -3.48 10.74 -0.80
N THR A 131 -2.81 9.84 -1.55
CA THR A 131 -3.32 9.31 -2.83
C THR A 131 -3.42 7.79 -2.80
N LEU A 132 -2.28 7.09 -2.63
CA LEU A 132 -2.25 5.62 -2.64
C LEU A 132 -2.99 5.01 -1.44
N SER A 133 -2.84 5.59 -0.25
CA SER A 133 -3.58 5.15 0.95
C SER A 133 -5.08 5.41 0.86
N MET A 134 -5.50 6.56 0.30
CA MET A 134 -6.92 6.84 0.11
C MET A 134 -7.55 5.94 -0.97
N ALA A 135 -6.84 5.68 -2.06
CA ALA A 135 -7.28 4.73 -3.09
C ALA A 135 -7.39 3.29 -2.54
N TYR A 136 -6.45 2.87 -1.69
CA TYR A 136 -6.50 1.57 -1.03
C TYR A 136 -7.65 1.46 -0.02
N ALA A 137 -7.86 2.48 0.83
CA ALA A 137 -8.98 2.53 1.76
C ALA A 137 -10.34 2.51 1.02
N GLY A 138 -10.46 3.27 -0.07
CA GLY A 138 -11.65 3.25 -0.93
C GLY A 138 -11.89 1.88 -1.60
N ALA A 139 -10.82 1.16 -1.95
CA ALA A 139 -10.94 -0.20 -2.50
C ALA A 139 -11.39 -1.22 -1.44
N LEU A 140 -10.89 -1.12 -0.20
CA LEU A 140 -11.35 -1.96 0.92
C LEU A 140 -12.83 -1.73 1.24
N PHE A 141 -13.26 -0.47 1.35
CA PHE A 141 -14.66 -0.12 1.61
C PHE A 141 -15.59 -0.53 0.44
N ALA A 142 -15.12 -0.42 -0.81
CA ALA A 142 -15.87 -0.90 -1.97
C ALA A 142 -16.01 -2.44 -1.98
N ASP A 143 -14.96 -3.18 -1.61
CA ASP A 143 -15.00 -4.63 -1.43
C ASP A 143 -15.92 -5.06 -0.27
N ALA A 144 -15.92 -4.32 0.85
CA ALA A 144 -16.85 -4.53 1.95
C ALA A 144 -18.32 -4.30 1.51
N CYS A 145 -18.60 -3.23 0.77
CA CYS A 145 -19.91 -3.01 0.13
C CYS A 145 -20.29 -4.14 -0.84
N LEU A 146 -19.37 -4.63 -1.68
CA LEU A 146 -19.63 -5.74 -2.59
C LEU A 146 -19.90 -7.05 -1.84
N LYS A 147 -19.25 -7.30 -0.71
CA LYS A 147 -19.52 -8.46 0.16
C LYS A 147 -20.92 -8.37 0.79
N GLY A 148 -21.29 -7.19 1.27
CA GLY A 148 -22.65 -6.89 1.77
C GLY A 148 -23.74 -7.11 0.72
N LEU A 149 -23.52 -6.65 -0.51
CA LEU A 149 -24.42 -6.87 -1.67
C LEU A 149 -24.55 -8.35 -2.06
N ASN A 150 -23.52 -9.16 -1.81
CA ASN A 150 -23.53 -10.62 -2.01
C ASN A 150 -24.10 -11.39 -0.81
N PHE A 151 -24.73 -10.71 0.16
CA PHE A 151 -25.32 -11.29 1.38
C PHE A 151 -24.32 -12.06 2.26
N ILE A 152 -23.05 -11.66 2.25
CA ILE A 152 -22.05 -12.19 3.18
C ILE A 152 -22.31 -11.56 4.56
N PRO A 153 -22.53 -12.36 5.62
CA PRO A 153 -22.84 -11.85 6.96
C PRO A 153 -21.62 -11.27 7.68
N ASP A 154 -21.87 -10.55 8.78
CA ASP A 154 -20.87 -9.96 9.69
C ASP A 154 -19.78 -9.09 9.03
N ILE A 155 -20.04 -8.54 7.83
CA ILE A 155 -19.24 -7.44 7.28
C ILE A 155 -19.52 -6.17 8.09
N VAL A 156 -18.51 -5.67 8.80
CA VAL A 156 -18.61 -4.47 9.65
C VAL A 156 -17.55 -3.47 9.21
N ASP A 157 -17.94 -2.21 9.02
CA ASP A 157 -17.03 -1.14 8.61
C ASP A 157 -17.46 0.22 9.20
N CYS A 158 -16.53 1.18 9.22
CA CYS A 158 -16.78 2.55 9.67
C CYS A 158 -17.33 3.39 8.49
N SER A 159 -18.54 3.95 8.60
CA SER A 159 -19.10 4.76 7.51
C SER A 159 -19.83 6.01 8.02
N PHE A 160 -19.64 7.14 7.32
CA PHE A 160 -20.31 8.41 7.62
C PHE A 160 -21.66 8.47 6.89
N VAL A 161 -22.74 8.23 7.61
CA VAL A 161 -24.10 8.06 7.07
C VAL A 161 -25.11 8.94 7.81
N GLN A 162 -26.34 9.02 7.30
CA GLN A 162 -27.44 9.60 8.07
C GLN A 162 -27.74 8.67 9.25
N SER A 163 -27.63 9.16 10.48
CA SER A 163 -27.71 8.34 11.69
C SER A 163 -28.49 9.06 12.80
N SER A 164 -29.01 8.28 13.75
CA SER A 164 -29.70 8.76 14.95
C SER A 164 -28.89 8.56 16.24
N VAL A 165 -27.64 8.10 16.14
CA VAL A 165 -26.72 7.86 17.28
C VAL A 165 -26.41 9.16 18.05
N THR A 166 -26.55 10.32 17.42
CA THR A 166 -26.39 11.63 18.05
C THR A 166 -27.50 12.59 17.61
N GLY A 167 -27.57 13.78 18.22
CA GLY A 167 -28.47 14.86 17.74
C GLY A 167 -28.05 15.51 16.41
N LEU A 168 -27.00 15.02 15.75
CA LEU A 168 -26.57 15.48 14.42
C LEU A 168 -27.21 14.59 13.33
N PRO A 169 -27.58 15.15 12.17
CA PRO A 169 -28.23 14.39 11.10
C PRO A 169 -27.30 13.36 10.42
N PHE A 170 -25.98 13.52 10.53
CA PHE A 170 -24.98 12.61 9.97
C PHE A 170 -23.85 12.35 10.98
N PHE A 171 -23.36 11.12 11.04
CA PHE A 171 -22.30 10.68 11.95
C PHE A 171 -21.56 9.47 11.36
N ALA A 172 -20.29 9.28 11.71
CA ALA A 172 -19.55 8.06 11.43
C ALA A 172 -19.66 7.07 12.60
N SER A 173 -20.11 5.84 12.32
CA SER A 173 -20.32 4.77 13.31
C SER A 173 -19.78 3.42 12.83
N ASN A 174 -19.72 2.44 13.73
CA ASN A 174 -19.53 1.02 13.40
C ASN A 174 -20.88 0.39 13.01
N GLY A 175 -21.13 0.21 11.71
CA GLY A 175 -22.33 -0.46 11.20
C GLY A 175 -22.03 -1.82 10.57
N ILE A 176 -23.02 -2.73 10.56
CA ILE A 176 -23.00 -3.87 9.62
C ILE A 176 -23.30 -3.33 8.22
N LEU A 177 -22.48 -3.68 7.22
CA LEU A 177 -22.81 -3.46 5.81
C LEU A 177 -23.71 -4.59 5.28
N GLU A 178 -24.88 -4.77 5.91
CA GLU A 178 -25.89 -5.74 5.48
C GLU A 178 -26.78 -5.11 4.39
N TYR A 179 -26.76 -5.66 3.18
CA TYR A 179 -27.68 -5.24 2.11
C TYR A 179 -29.02 -5.97 2.22
N THR A 180 -30.09 -5.21 2.46
CA THR A 180 -31.46 -5.76 2.53
C THR A 180 -32.34 -5.21 1.42
N ARG A 181 -33.54 -5.78 1.23
CA ARG A 181 -34.52 -5.28 0.25
C ARG A 181 -34.97 -3.83 0.49
N SER A 182 -34.73 -3.29 1.68
CA SER A 182 -34.98 -1.90 2.09
C SER A 182 -33.75 -0.98 1.92
N GLY A 183 -32.62 -1.50 1.45
CA GLY A 183 -31.33 -0.80 1.39
C GLY A 183 -30.36 -1.22 2.49
N TRP A 184 -29.34 -0.39 2.70
CA TRP A 184 -28.36 -0.54 3.78
C TRP A 184 -29.03 -0.32 5.14
N ILE A 185 -28.83 -1.23 6.09
CA ILE A 185 -29.31 -1.07 7.46
C ILE A 185 -28.12 -0.75 8.37
N GLU A 186 -28.07 0.47 8.93
CA GLU A 186 -27.21 0.78 10.09
C GLU A 186 -27.76 0.06 11.33
N GLN A 187 -27.54 -1.25 11.41
CA GLN A 187 -27.61 -1.99 12.66
C GLN A 187 -26.37 -1.59 13.46
N ASN A 188 -26.54 -0.54 14.27
CA ASN A 188 -25.56 -0.11 15.26
C ASN A 188 -25.22 -1.29 16.18
N LEU A 189 -24.06 -1.92 15.95
CA LEU A 189 -23.62 -3.13 16.66
C LEU A 189 -23.20 -2.85 18.11
N VAL A 190 -23.04 -1.58 18.46
CA VAL A 190 -22.50 -1.13 19.73
C VAL A 190 -23.31 0.07 20.15
N ASP A 191 -24.20 -0.10 21.13
CA ASP A 191 -24.71 1.05 21.89
C ASP A 191 -23.50 1.82 22.46
N PRO A 192 -23.33 3.12 22.16
CA PRO A 192 -22.17 3.90 22.61
C PRO A 192 -21.97 3.93 24.12
N VAL A 193 -23.01 3.66 24.91
CA VAL A 193 -22.99 3.68 26.37
C VAL A 193 -22.71 2.28 26.96
N THR A 194 -23.30 1.22 26.39
CA THR A 194 -23.24 -0.13 27.00
C THR A 194 -22.30 -1.12 26.32
N GLY A 195 -21.84 -0.85 25.09
CA GLY A 195 -20.87 -1.70 24.40
C GLY A 195 -21.42 -3.03 23.84
N ILE A 196 -22.75 -3.22 23.87
CA ILE A 196 -23.42 -4.50 23.59
C ILE A 196 -24.15 -4.45 22.24
N ARG A 197 -24.16 -5.58 21.50
CA ARG A 197 -25.00 -5.77 20.31
C ARG A 197 -26.48 -5.80 20.72
N PRO A 198 -27.37 -4.95 20.17
CA PRO A 198 -28.80 -5.10 20.37
C PRO A 198 -29.26 -6.43 19.77
N VAL A 199 -29.79 -7.31 20.60
CA VAL A 199 -30.35 -8.61 20.19
C VAL A 199 -31.71 -8.38 19.55
N LYS A 200 -31.95 -9.00 18.39
CA LYS A 200 -33.28 -9.08 17.72
C LYS A 200 -34.13 -10.19 18.34
#